data_AF-A0A166AN88-F1
#
_entry.id   AF-A0A166AN88-F1
#
_cell.length_a   1.000
_cell.length_b   1.000
_cell.length_c   1.000
_cell.angle_alpha   90.00
_cell.angle_beta   90.00
_cell.angle_gamma   90.00
#
_symmetry.space_group_name_H-M   'P 1'
#
loop_
_entity.id
_entity.type
_entity.pdbx_description
1 polymer ?
#
loop_
_entity_poly.entity_id
_entity_poly.type
_entity_poly.pdbx_seq_one_letter_code
_entity_poly.pdbx_strand_id
1 'polypeptide(L)'
;MSQPSPRVYCTFVELLDDSGRIAADFVASTALEYMVEQPVSSSIIDYVAAVARDVICTATQRQWGYRLEGLGVEENSRLFAVRVLRTSRVPMIVVLGMLAYFDRARSNIFLITEVHACERLILGTLMIAAKYILKANTDHLTWAATSEIFDVFEAARIEREAFEVMEWNLTVSEADLLRHYERLVPLCSDSRMAPPVTSGDAELTRTK
;
A
#
# COMPACT_ATOMS: atom_id res chain seq x y z
N MET A 1 -10.71 30.43 30.78
CA MET A 1 -11.57 29.27 30.43
C MET A 1 -11.84 29.34 28.95
N SER A 2 -10.95 28.77 28.13
CA SER A 2 -11.12 28.72 26.67
C SER A 2 -11.82 27.43 26.30
N GLN A 3 -12.95 27.52 25.61
CA GLN A 3 -13.61 26.35 25.06
C GLN A 3 -12.75 25.70 23.98
N PRO A 4 -12.68 24.36 23.92
CA PRO A 4 -12.08 23.70 22.76
C PRO A 4 -13.03 23.81 21.57
N SER A 5 -12.48 24.28 20.45
CA SER A 5 -13.07 24.22 19.11
C SER A 5 -13.65 22.82 18.81
N PRO A 6 -14.78 22.70 18.08
CA PRO A 6 -15.32 21.42 17.69
C PRO A 6 -14.35 20.78 16.69
N ARG A 7 -13.43 19.96 17.20
CA ARG A 7 -12.77 18.95 16.39
C ARG A 7 -13.88 18.01 15.93
N VAL A 8 -14.24 18.14 14.66
CA VAL A 8 -15.04 17.13 13.97
C VAL A 8 -14.19 15.86 13.97
N TYR A 9 -14.34 15.05 15.01
CA TYR A 9 -13.91 13.66 15.02
C TYR A 9 -14.86 12.93 14.07
N CYS A 10 -14.65 13.11 12.77
CA CYS A 10 -15.25 12.25 11.77
C CYS A 10 -14.53 10.92 11.90
N THR A 11 -15.10 9.99 12.66
CA THR A 11 -14.73 8.59 12.60
C THR A 11 -14.99 8.11 11.17
N PHE A 12 -13.93 8.00 10.38
CA PHE A 12 -13.86 7.58 8.98
C PHE A 12 -14.30 6.10 8.77
N VAL A 13 -15.50 5.73 9.24
CA VAL A 13 -16.07 4.38 9.11
C VAL A 13 -16.88 4.22 7.82
N GLU A 14 -17.13 5.31 7.08
CA GLU A 14 -18.03 5.36 5.93
C GLU A 14 -17.36 5.95 4.66
N LEU A 15 -16.04 5.81 4.49
CA LEU A 15 -15.37 6.35 3.29
C LEU A 15 -15.84 5.65 2.01
N LEU A 16 -16.09 4.34 2.07
CA LEU A 16 -16.53 3.55 0.93
C LEU A 16 -17.91 2.93 1.19
N ASP A 17 -18.76 2.98 0.17
CA ASP A 17 -19.99 2.19 0.12
C ASP A 17 -19.69 0.70 -0.07
N ASP A 18 -20.72 -0.14 0.00
CA ASP A 18 -20.58 -1.60 -0.18
C ASP A 18 -20.05 -2.00 -1.57
N SER A 19 -19.97 -1.06 -2.51
CA SER A 19 -19.41 -1.24 -3.86
C SER A 19 -17.96 -0.78 -4.00
N GLY A 20 -17.34 -0.30 -2.91
CA GLY A 20 -15.94 0.16 -2.89
C GLY A 20 -15.75 1.52 -3.56
N ARG A 21 -16.84 2.28 -3.77
CA ARG A 21 -16.80 3.68 -4.23
C ARG A 21 -16.87 4.61 -3.05
N ILE A 22 -16.34 5.83 -3.21
CA ILE A 22 -16.50 6.87 -2.20
C ILE A 22 -18.01 7.03 -1.92
N ALA A 23 -18.40 6.90 -0.65
CA ALA A 23 -19.80 6.98 -0.26
C ALA A 23 -20.40 8.32 -0.70
N ALA A 24 -21.61 8.32 -1.25
CA ALA A 24 -22.20 9.48 -1.91
C ALA A 24 -22.44 10.70 -0.97
N ASP A 25 -22.45 10.46 0.32
CA ASP A 25 -22.55 11.43 1.41
C ASP A 25 -21.18 11.99 1.86
N PHE A 26 -20.08 11.39 1.39
CA PHE A 26 -18.73 11.88 1.64
C PHE A 26 -18.35 12.94 0.59
N VAL A 27 -18.19 14.20 1.02
CA VAL A 27 -17.67 15.28 0.18
C VAL A 27 -16.15 15.11 0.05
N ALA A 28 -15.72 14.27 -0.88
CA ALA A 28 -14.32 14.18 -1.27
C ALA A 28 -13.91 15.39 -2.11
N SER A 29 -12.65 15.82 -2.01
CA SER A 29 -12.10 16.71 -3.03
C SER A 29 -12.01 16.00 -4.37
N THR A 30 -12.10 16.78 -5.45
CA THR A 30 -11.89 16.29 -6.83
C THR A 30 -10.53 15.61 -7.01
N ALA A 31 -9.53 15.97 -6.19
CA ALA A 31 -8.22 15.33 -6.20
C ALA A 31 -8.27 13.88 -5.69
N LEU A 32 -9.03 13.63 -4.63
CA LEU A 32 -9.19 12.27 -4.09
C LEU A 32 -10.02 11.40 -5.04
N GLU A 33 -11.11 11.93 -5.58
CA GLU A 33 -11.93 11.23 -6.59
C GLU A 33 -11.07 10.81 -7.78
N TYR A 34 -10.32 11.76 -8.36
CA TYR A 34 -9.41 11.48 -9.47
C TYR A 34 -8.43 10.35 -9.14
N MET A 35 -7.83 10.39 -7.94
CA MET A 35 -6.86 9.37 -7.53
C MET A 35 -7.50 8.00 -7.36
N VAL A 36 -8.65 7.90 -6.69
CA VAL A 36 -9.31 6.62 -6.42
C VAL A 36 -9.72 5.90 -7.70
N GLU A 37 -10.03 6.64 -8.76
CA GLU A 37 -10.35 6.09 -10.08
C GLU A 37 -9.14 5.58 -10.88
N GLN A 38 -7.91 5.94 -10.47
CA GLN A 38 -6.72 5.50 -11.22
C GLN A 38 -6.45 3.99 -10.99
N PRO A 39 -6.04 3.26 -12.04
CA PRO A 39 -5.60 1.88 -11.86
C PRO A 39 -4.26 1.83 -11.12
N VAL A 40 -4.04 0.75 -10.35
CA VAL A 40 -2.74 0.47 -9.73
C VAL A 40 -1.75 0.02 -10.80
N SER A 41 -1.00 0.97 -11.35
CA SER A 41 0.03 0.76 -12.39
C SER A 41 1.33 0.20 -11.80
N SER A 42 2.24 -0.28 -12.65
CA SER A 42 3.55 -0.76 -12.19
C SER A 42 4.38 0.36 -11.56
N SER A 43 4.29 1.58 -12.08
CA SER A 43 4.97 2.76 -11.51
C SER A 43 4.46 3.08 -10.10
N ILE A 44 3.16 2.91 -9.83
CA ILE A 44 2.58 3.08 -8.49
C ILE A 44 3.12 2.00 -7.55
N ILE A 45 3.20 0.75 -8.01
CA ILE A 45 3.76 -0.36 -7.21
C ILE A 45 5.23 -0.09 -6.87
N ASP A 46 6.02 0.36 -7.85
CA ASP A 46 7.42 0.72 -7.64
C ASP A 46 7.57 1.84 -6.61
N TYR A 47 6.68 2.82 -6.66
CA TYR A 47 6.62 3.89 -5.67
C TYR A 47 6.28 3.37 -4.27
N VAL A 48 5.30 2.46 -4.13
CA VAL A 48 4.96 1.84 -2.84
C VAL A 48 6.18 1.11 -2.25
N ALA A 49 6.88 0.31 -3.05
CA ALA A 49 8.09 -0.38 -2.61
C ALA A 49 9.19 0.59 -2.19
N ALA A 50 9.39 1.67 -2.96
CA ALA A 50 10.38 2.70 -2.64
C ALA A 50 10.07 3.42 -1.32
N VAL A 51 8.79 3.76 -1.06
CA VAL A 51 8.37 4.37 0.21
C VAL A 51 8.54 3.40 1.37
N ALA A 52 8.14 2.13 1.23
CA ALA A 52 8.34 1.13 2.28
C ALA A 52 9.81 0.99 2.67
N ARG A 53 10.71 0.93 1.68
CA ARG A 53 12.16 0.92 1.88
C ARG A 53 12.62 2.17 2.63
N ASP A 54 12.19 3.35 2.21
CA ASP A 54 12.57 4.61 2.87
C ASP A 54 12.16 4.63 4.36
N VAL A 55 10.96 4.12 4.67
CA VAL A 55 10.48 3.98 6.05
C VAL A 55 11.39 3.03 6.86
N ILE A 56 11.68 1.85 6.32
CA ILE A 56 12.54 0.87 7.01
C ILE A 56 13.97 1.38 7.16
N CYS A 57 14.56 1.95 6.12
CA CYS A 57 15.89 2.55 6.16
C CYS A 57 15.99 3.65 7.23
N THR A 58 14.96 4.49 7.35
CA THR A 58 14.89 5.52 8.40
C THR A 58 14.81 4.89 9.78
N ALA A 59 14.01 3.83 9.96
CA ALA A 59 13.89 3.11 11.22
C ALA A 59 15.21 2.43 11.62
N THR A 60 15.86 1.72 10.70
CA THR A 60 17.19 1.11 10.88
C THR A 60 18.22 2.15 11.28
N GLN A 61 18.28 3.28 10.57
CA GLN A 61 19.23 4.35 10.85
C GLN A 61 19.02 4.93 12.25
N ARG A 62 17.76 5.12 12.67
CA ARG A 62 17.42 5.58 14.01
C ARG A 62 17.80 4.58 15.10
N GLN A 63 17.63 3.28 14.84
CA GLN A 63 17.80 2.23 15.85
C GLN A 63 19.25 1.78 16.02
N TRP A 64 19.99 1.61 14.93
CA TRP A 64 21.33 1.03 14.94
C TRP A 64 22.42 1.93 14.35
N GLY A 65 22.07 3.10 13.80
CA GLY A 65 23.04 4.08 13.32
C GLY A 65 23.63 3.79 11.94
N TYR A 66 23.15 2.76 11.23
CA TYR A 66 23.50 2.49 9.84
C TYR A 66 22.27 2.45 8.94
N ARG A 67 22.47 2.61 7.63
CA ARG A 67 21.40 2.46 6.66
C ARG A 67 21.43 1.06 6.07
N LEU A 68 20.25 0.47 5.94
CA LEU A 68 20.06 -0.76 5.18
C LEU A 68 20.28 -0.43 3.69
N GLU A 69 21.43 -0.80 3.13
CA GLU A 69 21.76 -0.55 1.72
C GLU A 69 22.18 -1.86 1.02
N GLY A 70 21.76 -2.02 -0.24
CA GLY A 70 22.12 -3.15 -1.09
C GLY A 70 21.07 -3.45 -2.17
N LEU A 71 21.54 -3.81 -3.37
CA LEU A 71 20.69 -4.16 -4.54
C LEU A 71 19.62 -5.22 -4.21
N GLY A 72 19.97 -6.21 -3.37
CA GLY A 72 19.05 -7.28 -2.99
C GLY A 72 17.84 -6.83 -2.18
N VAL A 73 17.99 -5.81 -1.31
CA VAL A 73 16.87 -5.30 -0.49
C VAL A 73 15.88 -4.52 -1.36
N GLU A 74 16.40 -3.71 -2.28
CA GLU A 74 15.58 -2.96 -3.23
C GLU A 74 14.81 -3.89 -4.17
N GLU A 75 15.49 -4.88 -4.75
CA GLU A 75 14.84 -5.82 -5.66
C GLU A 75 13.80 -6.69 -4.96
N ASN A 76 14.12 -7.22 -3.76
CA ASN A 76 13.19 -8.07 -3.00
C ASN A 76 11.90 -7.33 -2.62
N SER A 77 12.03 -6.11 -2.07
CA SER A 77 10.86 -5.30 -1.68
C SER A 77 9.98 -4.94 -2.88
N ARG A 78 10.58 -4.63 -4.03
CA ARG A 78 9.85 -4.35 -5.28
C ARG A 78 9.11 -5.58 -5.80
N LEU A 79 9.81 -6.71 -5.93
CA LEU A 79 9.22 -7.96 -6.41
C LEU A 79 8.09 -8.44 -5.50
N PHE A 80 8.26 -8.28 -4.18
CA PHE A 80 7.22 -8.56 -3.20
C PHE A 80 6.01 -7.64 -3.37
N ALA A 81 6.21 -6.31 -3.50
CA ALA A 81 5.13 -5.36 -3.74
C ALA A 81 4.35 -5.68 -5.02
N VAL A 82 5.04 -6.00 -6.12
CA VAL A 82 4.43 -6.46 -7.38
C VAL A 82 3.56 -7.68 -7.14
N ARG A 83 4.10 -8.69 -6.45
CA ARG A 83 3.37 -9.93 -6.16
C ARG A 83 2.09 -9.65 -5.37
N VAL A 84 2.20 -9.04 -4.20
CA VAL A 84 1.05 -8.90 -3.31
C VAL A 84 -0.01 -7.97 -3.86
N LEU A 85 0.37 -6.85 -4.51
CA LEU A 85 -0.60 -5.90 -5.06
C LEU A 85 -1.28 -6.41 -6.35
N ARG A 86 -0.56 -7.16 -7.20
CA ARG A 86 -1.16 -7.77 -8.40
C ARG A 86 -2.06 -8.95 -8.06
N THR A 87 -1.66 -9.80 -7.11
CA THR A 87 -2.44 -10.99 -6.71
C THR A 87 -3.69 -10.59 -5.93
N SER A 88 -3.59 -9.63 -5.01
CA SER A 88 -4.74 -9.16 -4.22
C SER A 88 -5.72 -8.29 -5.02
N ARG A 89 -5.28 -7.71 -6.15
CA ARG A 89 -6.10 -6.83 -7.02
C ARG A 89 -6.80 -5.69 -6.25
N VAL A 90 -6.12 -5.16 -5.23
CA VAL A 90 -6.71 -4.11 -4.40
C VAL A 90 -6.91 -2.81 -5.18
N PRO A 91 -8.00 -2.07 -4.91
CA PRO A 91 -8.24 -0.78 -5.55
C PRO A 91 -7.27 0.28 -5.05
N MET A 92 -7.13 1.38 -5.80
CA MET A 92 -6.19 2.46 -5.50
C MET A 92 -6.40 3.08 -4.11
N ILE A 93 -7.64 3.16 -3.62
CA ILE A 93 -7.92 3.67 -2.27
C ILE A 93 -7.24 2.85 -1.16
N VAL A 94 -7.08 1.54 -1.34
CA VAL A 94 -6.33 0.68 -0.40
C VAL A 94 -4.84 1.03 -0.46
N VAL A 95 -4.31 1.27 -1.66
CA VAL A 95 -2.90 1.69 -1.84
C VAL A 95 -2.64 3.06 -1.21
N LEU A 96 -3.55 4.02 -1.35
CA LEU A 96 -3.47 5.32 -0.67
C LEU A 96 -3.49 5.16 0.85
N GLY A 97 -4.36 4.28 1.36
CA GLY A 97 -4.41 3.92 2.78
C GLY A 97 -3.11 3.30 3.29
N MET A 98 -2.51 2.39 2.53
CA MET A 98 -1.20 1.82 2.85
C MET A 98 -0.12 2.89 2.97
N LEU A 99 -0.08 3.84 2.03
CA LEU A 99 0.89 4.94 2.05
C LEU A 99 0.68 5.87 3.26
N ALA A 100 -0.57 6.18 3.60
CA ALA A 100 -0.88 6.91 4.84
C ALA A 100 -0.39 6.16 6.09
N TYR A 101 -0.55 4.84 6.11
CA TYR A 101 -0.04 3.99 7.19
C TYR A 101 1.48 3.91 7.22
N PHE A 102 2.17 3.89 6.08
CA PHE A 102 3.64 3.99 6.03
C PHE A 102 4.14 5.26 6.69
N ASP A 103 3.52 6.40 6.41
CA ASP A 103 3.93 7.66 7.00
C ASP A 103 3.72 7.70 8.51
N ARG A 104 2.66 7.06 9.02
CA ARG A 104 2.43 6.88 10.47
C ARG A 104 3.45 5.93 11.10
N ALA A 105 3.81 4.87 10.39
CA ALA A 105 4.75 3.87 10.87
C ALA A 105 6.19 4.42 11.04
N ARG A 106 6.57 5.49 10.32
CA ARG A 106 7.92 6.09 10.36
C ARG A 106 8.44 6.36 11.78
N SER A 107 7.58 6.85 12.68
CA SER A 107 7.96 7.17 14.06
C SER A 107 7.91 5.97 15.01
N ASN A 108 7.08 4.98 14.70
CA ASN A 108 6.64 3.96 15.66
C ASN A 108 7.24 2.57 15.37
N ILE A 109 7.86 2.36 14.21
CA ILE A 109 8.53 1.10 13.90
C ILE A 109 9.73 0.88 14.81
N PHE A 110 9.72 -0.24 15.53
CA PHE A 110 10.87 -0.81 16.20
C PHE A 110 11.17 -2.17 15.56
N LEU A 111 12.37 -2.31 14.98
CA LEU A 111 12.75 -3.52 14.26
C LEU A 111 13.34 -4.54 15.24
N ILE A 112 12.62 -5.63 15.48
CA ILE A 112 13.18 -6.79 16.20
C ILE A 112 14.14 -7.58 15.29
N THR A 113 13.83 -7.62 13.99
CA THR A 113 14.65 -8.26 12.95
C THR A 113 14.56 -7.45 11.66
N GLU A 114 15.66 -7.44 10.91
CA GLU A 114 15.72 -6.82 9.58
C GLU A 114 15.23 -7.75 8.47
N VAL A 115 15.11 -9.05 8.77
CA VAL A 115 14.68 -10.06 7.82
C VAL A 115 13.26 -9.75 7.35
N HIS A 116 13.14 -9.52 6.04
CA HIS A 116 11.90 -9.16 5.36
C HIS A 116 11.18 -7.94 5.94
N ALA A 117 11.91 -6.99 6.53
CA ALA A 117 11.30 -5.83 7.19
C ALA A 117 10.42 -5.00 6.23
N CYS A 118 10.82 -4.83 4.98
CA CYS A 118 10.04 -4.12 3.97
C CYS A 118 8.76 -4.89 3.61
N GLU A 119 8.88 -6.20 3.40
CA GLU A 119 7.79 -7.09 3.01
C GLU A 119 6.75 -7.21 4.13
N ARG A 120 7.20 -7.27 5.39
CA ARG A 120 6.32 -7.24 6.57
C ARG A 120 5.56 -5.92 6.66
N LEU A 121 6.24 -4.79 6.46
CA LEU A 121 5.60 -3.47 6.44
C LEU A 121 4.56 -3.37 5.32
N ILE A 122 4.91 -3.80 4.10
CA ILE A 122 4.01 -3.82 2.94
C ILE A 122 2.79 -4.70 3.22
N LEU A 123 3.00 -5.95 3.64
CA LEU A 123 1.90 -6.89 3.86
C LEU A 123 1.00 -6.46 5.02
N GLY A 124 1.58 -6.06 6.15
CA GLY A 124 0.81 -5.64 7.32
C GLY A 124 -0.07 -4.43 7.06
N THR A 125 0.48 -3.40 6.40
CA THR A 125 -0.33 -2.22 6.03
C THR A 125 -1.37 -2.52 4.95
N LEU A 126 -1.07 -3.42 4.01
CA LEU A 126 -2.04 -3.89 3.00
C LEU A 126 -3.21 -4.61 3.67
N MET A 127 -2.94 -5.53 4.60
CA MET A 127 -3.97 -6.26 5.35
C MET A 127 -4.88 -5.30 6.12
N ILE A 128 -4.29 -4.34 6.85
CA ILE A 128 -5.05 -3.32 7.59
C ILE A 128 -5.87 -2.45 6.63
N ALA A 129 -5.28 -1.93 5.55
CA ALA A 129 -5.99 -1.09 4.60
C ALA A 129 -7.14 -1.86 3.92
N ALA A 130 -6.93 -3.10 3.49
CA ALA A 130 -7.97 -3.93 2.90
C ALA A 130 -9.11 -4.21 3.90
N LYS A 131 -8.79 -4.51 5.15
CA LYS A 131 -9.78 -4.85 6.19
C LYS A 131 -10.58 -3.64 6.69
N TYR A 132 -9.95 -2.47 6.82
CA TYR A 132 -10.59 -1.31 7.47
C TYR A 132 -11.05 -0.24 6.50
N ILE A 133 -10.44 -0.12 5.32
CA ILE A 133 -10.85 0.85 4.30
C ILE A 133 -11.80 0.18 3.31
N LEU A 134 -11.41 -0.97 2.75
CA LEU A 134 -12.24 -1.73 1.80
C LEU A 134 -13.28 -2.63 2.49
N LYS A 135 -13.18 -2.83 3.82
CA LYS A 135 -14.04 -3.77 4.58
C LYS A 135 -13.96 -5.20 4.05
N ALA A 136 -12.81 -5.58 3.49
CA ALA A 136 -12.61 -6.91 2.93
C ALA A 136 -12.56 -7.96 4.03
N ASN A 137 -13.34 -9.04 3.88
CA ASN A 137 -13.32 -10.18 4.80
C ASN A 137 -12.32 -11.24 4.34
N THR A 138 -11.03 -10.91 4.39
CA THR A 138 -9.92 -11.81 4.02
C THR A 138 -9.30 -12.44 5.25
N ASP A 139 -9.05 -13.75 5.21
CA ASP A 139 -8.38 -14.49 6.28
C ASP A 139 -6.85 -14.51 6.11
N HIS A 140 -6.13 -14.94 7.15
CA HIS A 140 -4.67 -15.04 7.13
C HIS A 140 -4.16 -16.09 6.14
N LEU A 141 -4.96 -17.12 5.83
CA LEU A 141 -4.61 -18.13 4.85
C LEU A 141 -4.51 -17.52 3.45
N THR A 142 -5.44 -16.64 3.09
CA THR A 142 -5.42 -15.90 1.83
C THR A 142 -4.18 -15.02 1.72
N TRP A 143 -3.79 -14.34 2.80
CA TRP A 143 -2.60 -13.48 2.82
C TRP A 143 -1.30 -14.28 2.77
N ALA A 144 -1.24 -15.43 3.44
CA ALA A 144 -0.11 -16.36 3.34
C ALA A 144 0.08 -16.81 1.88
N ALA A 145 -0.99 -17.28 1.23
CA ALA A 145 -0.98 -17.67 -0.18
C ALA A 145 -0.62 -16.50 -1.12
N THR A 146 -1.08 -15.29 -0.83
CA THR A 146 -0.77 -14.07 -1.61
C THR A 146 0.70 -13.67 -1.49
N SER A 147 1.31 -13.88 -0.31
CA SER A 147 2.70 -13.51 -0.05
C SER A 147 3.72 -14.52 -0.58
N GLU A 148 3.37 -15.81 -0.59
CA GLU A 148 4.21 -16.99 -0.88
C GLU A 148 5.47 -17.17 0.01
N ILE A 149 5.89 -16.14 0.77
CA ILE A 149 7.07 -16.19 1.65
C ILE A 149 6.71 -16.28 3.13
N PHE A 150 5.48 -15.91 3.51
CA PHE A 150 5.00 -15.98 4.88
C PHE A 150 3.92 -17.05 5.00
N ASP A 151 4.04 -17.88 6.04
CA ASP A 151 2.98 -18.81 6.38
C ASP A 151 1.79 -18.13 7.08
N VAL A 152 0.76 -18.91 7.43
CA VAL A 152 -0.45 -18.40 8.08
C VAL A 152 -0.17 -17.78 9.46
N PHE A 153 0.80 -18.32 10.20
CA PHE A 153 1.14 -17.82 11.54
C PHE A 153 1.94 -16.53 11.45
N GLU A 154 2.83 -16.43 10.46
CA GLU A 154 3.57 -15.22 10.17
C GLU A 154 2.66 -14.11 9.66
N ALA A 155 1.69 -14.41 8.79
CA ALA A 155 0.68 -13.44 8.36
C ALA A 155 -0.12 -12.90 9.57
N ALA A 156 -0.54 -13.77 10.49
CA ALA A 156 -1.24 -13.37 11.71
C ALA A 156 -0.34 -12.52 12.65
N ARG A 157 0.95 -12.86 12.75
CA ARG A 157 1.94 -12.08 13.52
C ARG A 157 2.17 -10.70 12.89
N ILE A 158 2.34 -10.63 11.57
CA ILE A 158 2.54 -9.39 10.81
C ILE A 158 1.35 -8.46 10.99
N GLU A 159 0.10 -8.97 10.93
CA GLU A 159 -1.09 -8.15 11.19
C GLU A 159 -1.05 -7.54 12.59
N ARG A 160 -0.72 -8.34 13.61
CA ARG A 160 -0.63 -7.88 15.00
C ARG A 160 0.43 -6.80 15.18
N GLU A 161 1.62 -7.02 14.66
CA GLU A 161 2.71 -6.04 14.70
C GLU A 161 2.33 -4.75 13.97
N ALA A 162 1.61 -4.86 12.85
CA ALA A 162 1.12 -3.69 12.14
C ALA A 162 0.11 -2.90 12.99
N PHE A 163 -0.79 -3.55 13.73
CA PHE A 163 -1.67 -2.84 14.68
C PHE A 163 -0.89 -2.13 15.79
N GLU A 164 0.15 -2.78 16.33
CA GLU A 164 1.03 -2.20 17.35
C GLU A 164 1.77 -0.97 16.81
N VAL A 165 2.32 -1.04 15.60
CA VAL A 165 3.00 0.08 14.93
C VAL A 165 2.04 1.25 14.67
N MET A 166 0.78 0.97 14.31
CA MET A 166 -0.24 2.01 14.15
C MET A 166 -0.82 2.52 15.47
N GLU A 167 -0.37 1.98 16.62
CA GLU A 167 -0.90 2.29 17.95
C GLU A 167 -2.43 2.16 18.02
N TRP A 168 -2.99 1.19 17.29
CA TRP A 168 -4.44 0.98 17.13
C TRP A 168 -5.22 2.17 16.55
N ASN A 169 -4.53 3.21 16.07
CA ASN A 169 -5.15 4.30 15.33
C ASN A 169 -5.19 3.95 13.85
N LEU A 170 -6.37 3.54 13.37
CA LEU A 170 -6.63 3.17 11.97
C LEU A 170 -7.48 4.21 11.24
N THR A 171 -7.71 5.35 11.88
CA THR A 171 -8.41 6.45 11.21
C THR A 171 -7.52 7.00 10.11
N VAL A 172 -8.09 7.28 8.95
CA VAL A 172 -7.37 7.88 7.82
C VAL A 172 -8.20 9.06 7.35
N SER A 173 -7.62 10.25 7.34
CA SER A 173 -8.27 11.44 6.79
C SER A 173 -8.00 11.58 5.29
N GLU A 174 -8.80 12.40 4.60
CA GLU A 174 -8.51 12.75 3.21
C GLU A 174 -7.12 13.38 3.04
N ALA A 175 -6.68 14.21 3.99
CA ALA A 175 -5.34 14.79 3.99
C ALA A 175 -4.24 13.71 4.08
N ASP A 176 -4.50 12.62 4.80
CA ASP A 176 -3.57 11.49 4.87
C ASP A 176 -3.52 10.73 3.53
N LEU A 177 -4.67 10.51 2.88
CA LEU A 177 -4.76 9.84 1.58
C LEU A 177 -4.08 10.64 0.46
N LEU A 178 -4.21 11.96 0.49
CA LEU A 178 -3.64 12.87 -0.51
C LEU A 178 -2.20 13.30 -0.22
N ARG A 179 -1.60 12.82 0.88
CA ARG A 179 -0.24 13.19 1.28
C ARG A 179 0.82 12.85 0.24
N HIS A 180 0.59 11.81 -0.56
CA HIS A 180 1.46 11.38 -1.66
C HIS A 180 0.96 11.83 -3.05
N TYR A 181 -0.11 12.65 -3.12
CA TYR A 181 -0.78 13.03 -4.36
C TYR A 181 0.18 13.59 -5.43
N GLU A 182 0.98 14.60 -5.07
CA GLU A 182 1.90 15.27 -6.01
C GLU A 182 2.92 14.31 -6.64
N ARG A 183 3.31 13.25 -5.91
CA ARG A 183 4.25 12.24 -6.40
C ARG A 183 3.57 11.15 -7.22
N LEU A 184 2.29 10.87 -6.95
CA LEU A 184 1.53 9.81 -7.62
C LEU A 184 0.88 10.26 -8.93
N VAL A 185 0.42 11.51 -9.02
CA VAL A 185 -0.26 12.03 -10.22
C VAL A 185 0.57 11.87 -11.50
N PRO A 186 1.88 12.20 -11.53
CA PRO A 186 2.70 11.97 -12.72
C PRO A 186 2.71 10.50 -13.15
N LEU A 187 2.78 9.57 -12.18
CA LEU A 187 2.86 8.12 -12.41
C LEU A 187 1.56 7.52 -12.96
N CYS A 188 0.43 8.20 -12.79
CA CYS A 188 -0.86 7.80 -13.34
C CYS A 188 -0.94 8.08 -14.84
N SER A 189 -0.21 9.10 -15.31
CA SER A 189 -0.17 9.54 -16.71
C SER A 189 0.59 8.57 -17.61
N ASP A 190 1.65 7.96 -17.08
CA ASP A 190 2.55 7.06 -17.81
C ASP A 190 1.89 5.73 -18.20
N SER A 191 0.78 5.36 -17.56
CA SER A 191 0.06 4.11 -17.84
C SER A 191 -0.66 4.09 -19.19
N ARG A 192 -0.87 5.24 -19.85
CA ARG A 192 -1.61 5.31 -21.13
C ARG A 192 -0.77 4.95 -22.35
N MET A 193 0.53 4.72 -22.19
CA MET A 193 1.47 4.59 -23.32
C MET A 193 2.11 3.21 -23.46
N ALA A 194 1.43 2.14 -23.00
CA ALA A 194 1.80 0.78 -23.40
C ALA A 194 1.28 0.52 -24.82
N PRO A 195 2.15 0.31 -25.83
CA PRO A 195 1.70 -0.05 -27.17
C PRO A 195 0.97 -1.40 -27.12
N PRO A 196 -0.03 -1.64 -27.99
CA PRO A 196 -0.63 -2.96 -28.11
C PRO A 196 0.48 -3.93 -28.51
N VAL A 197 0.63 -5.01 -27.74
CA VAL A 197 1.40 -6.18 -28.16
C VAL A 197 0.75 -6.66 -29.45
N THR A 198 1.33 -6.29 -30.59
CA THR A 198 1.00 -6.91 -31.87
C THR A 198 1.50 -8.34 -31.76
N SER A 199 0.56 -9.25 -31.49
CA SER A 199 0.74 -10.69 -31.70
C SER A 199 1.36 -10.88 -33.07
N GLY A 200 2.63 -11.27 -33.09
CA GLY A 200 3.32 -11.64 -34.32
C GLY A 200 2.67 -12.90 -34.85
N ASP A 201 1.91 -12.75 -35.93
CA ASP A 201 1.36 -13.85 -36.69
C ASP A 201 2.49 -14.76 -37.17
N ALA A 202 2.25 -16.06 -36.97
CA ALA A 202 3.06 -17.15 -37.46
C ALA A 202 3.00 -17.19 -39.00
N GLU A 203 4.07 -16.77 -39.67
CA GLU A 203 4.26 -17.03 -41.10
C GLU A 203 5.11 -18.31 -41.26
N LEU A 204 4.39 -19.43 -41.37
CA LEU A 204 4.89 -20.74 -41.74
C LEU A 204 5.41 -20.71 -43.19
N THR A 205 6.70 -20.48 -43.41
CA THR A 205 7.31 -20.67 -44.74
C THR A 205 7.73 -22.13 -44.94
N ARG A 206 6.82 -22.84 -45.61
CA ARG A 206 7.04 -24.08 -46.34
C ARG A 206 7.85 -23.79 -47.62
N THR A 207 8.77 -24.70 -47.95
CA THR A 207 9.56 -24.92 -49.20
C THR A 207 11.06 -24.87 -48.91
N LYS A 208 11.89 -25.86 -49.25
CA LYS A 208 11.82 -26.94 -50.23
C LYS A 208 12.74 -28.07 -49.79
#